data_AF-A0A9E0VPT1-F1
#
_entry.id   AF-A0A9E0VPT1-F1
#
_cell.length_a   1.000
_cell.length_b   1.000
_cell.length_c   1.000
_cell.angle_alpha   90.00
_cell.angle_beta   90.00
_cell.angle_gamma   90.00
#
_symmetry.space_group_name_H-M   'P 1'
#
loop_
_entity.id
_entity.type
_entity.pdbx_description
1 polymer ?
#
loop_
_entity_poly.entity_id
_entity_poly.type
_entity_poly.pdbx_seq_one_letter_code
_entity_poly.pdbx_strand_id
1 'polypeptide(L)'
;MAIQCTLEKSRTEEKYFARTRKTGKIDMNEISDEIQRNCSATCSDVKLVLTELIDVIRDHLLNGEEVTVNGLGSFHVGVTSDSVSNPSDFK
;
A
#
# COMPACT_ATOMS: atom_id res chain seq x y z
N MET A 1 11.75 8.92 20.84
CA MET A 1 11.19 10.27 20.59
C MET A 1 9.68 10.12 20.47
N ALA A 2 8.95 10.43 21.55
CA ALA A 2 7.48 10.39 21.58
C ALA A 2 6.95 11.71 21.01
N ILE A 3 5.89 11.64 20.21
CA ILE A 3 5.19 12.82 19.66
C ILE A 3 3.75 12.74 20.16
N GLN A 4 3.21 13.89 20.57
CA GLN A 4 1.86 14.03 21.13
C GLN A 4 0.78 13.58 20.15
N CYS A 5 -0.20 12.82 20.65
CA CYS A 5 -1.29 12.24 19.88
C CYS A 5 -2.48 13.21 19.77
N THR A 6 -3.05 13.36 18.57
CA THR A 6 -4.24 14.20 18.29
C THR A 6 -5.54 13.38 18.26
N LEU A 7 -5.64 12.29 19.05
CA LEU A 7 -6.90 11.58 19.25
C LEU A 7 -7.79 12.38 20.22
N GLU A 8 -9.09 12.47 19.93
CA GLU A 8 -10.03 13.21 20.76
C GLU A 8 -10.00 12.75 22.22
N LYS A 9 -9.83 13.74 23.09
CA LYS A 9 -9.45 13.66 24.49
C LYS A 9 -10.42 12.83 25.36
N SER A 10 -9.98 11.66 25.84
CA SER A 10 -10.31 11.24 27.22
C SER A 10 -9.25 11.82 28.16
N ARG A 11 -9.57 12.92 28.85
CA ARG A 11 -8.63 13.79 29.60
C ARG A 11 -8.08 13.23 30.93
N THR A 12 -7.99 11.91 31.13
CA THR A 12 -7.69 11.37 32.47
C THR A 12 -6.44 10.52 32.58
N GLU A 13 -5.86 10.00 31.49
CA GLU A 13 -4.68 9.11 31.57
C GLU A 13 -3.71 9.32 30.40
N GLU A 14 -2.41 9.35 30.71
CA GLU A 14 -1.35 9.28 29.69
C GLU A 14 -1.35 7.89 29.05
N LYS A 15 -1.63 7.84 27.75
CA LYS A 15 -1.65 6.59 26.96
C LYS A 15 -0.50 6.58 25.97
N TYR A 16 0.15 5.43 25.84
CA TYR A 16 1.22 5.17 24.87
C TYR A 16 0.72 4.20 23.80
N PHE A 17 1.11 4.41 22.55
CA PHE A 17 0.83 3.49 21.46
C PHE A 17 2.14 3.08 20.77
N ALA A 18 2.19 1.82 20.30
CA ALA A 18 3.31 1.35 19.51
C ALA A 18 3.36 2.09 18.17
N ARG A 19 4.57 2.39 17.69
CA ARG A 19 4.79 3.02 16.39
C ARG A 19 5.80 2.20 15.57
N THR A 20 5.48 1.97 14.31
CA THR A 20 6.40 1.36 13.35
C THR A 20 7.65 2.22 13.18
N ARG A 21 8.83 1.61 13.29
CA ARG A 21 10.11 2.24 12.95
C ARG A 21 10.53 1.80 11.56
N LYS A 22 10.58 2.74 10.62
CA LYS A 22 11.15 2.49 9.29
C LYS A 22 12.67 2.37 9.42
N THR A 23 13.24 1.27 8.92
CA THR A 23 14.69 1.00 8.96
C THR A 23 15.41 1.41 7.68
N GLY A 24 14.68 1.52 6.57
CA GLY A 24 15.21 1.91 5.27
C GLY A 24 14.09 2.09 4.26
N LYS A 25 14.48 2.44 3.03
CA LYS A 25 13.64 2.48 1.84
C LYS A 25 14.46 1.86 0.72
N ILE A 26 13.87 0.91 0.00
CA ILE A 26 14.44 0.36 -1.23
C ILE A 26 13.53 0.73 -2.41
N ASP A 27 14.09 0.86 -3.60
CA ASP A 27 13.37 1.15 -4.84
C ASP A 27 13.33 -0.05 -5.81
N MET A 28 12.69 0.14 -6.97
CA MET A 28 12.57 -0.91 -7.99
C MET A 28 13.92 -1.30 -8.60
N ASN A 29 14.92 -0.42 -8.62
CA ASN A 29 16.25 -0.75 -9.10
C ASN A 29 16.95 -1.69 -8.12
N GLU A 30 16.91 -1.38 -6.83
CA GLU A 30 17.51 -2.21 -5.78
C GLU A 30 16.87 -3.60 -5.73
N ILE A 31 15.54 -3.67 -5.85
CA ILE A 31 14.79 -4.94 -5.94
C ILE A 31 15.23 -5.73 -7.18
N SER A 32 15.37 -5.06 -8.33
CA SER A 32 15.79 -5.73 -9.58
C SER A 32 17.21 -6.27 -9.49
N ASP A 33 18.11 -5.51 -8.88
CA ASP A 33 19.49 -5.92 -8.65
C ASP A 33 19.56 -7.12 -7.70
N GLU A 34 18.73 -7.16 -6.66
CA GLU A 34 18.59 -8.32 -5.76
C GLU A 34 18.07 -9.56 -6.47
N ILE A 35 17.02 -9.43 -7.28
CA ILE A 35 16.45 -10.57 -8.03
C ILE A 35 17.42 -11.09 -9.08
N GLN A 36 18.13 -10.21 -9.80
CA GLN A 36 19.15 -10.61 -10.77
C GLN A 36 20.27 -11.43 -10.12
N ARG A 37 20.65 -11.14 -8.87
CA ARG A 37 21.64 -11.96 -8.16
C ARG A 37 21.14 -13.35 -7.78
N ASN A 38 19.82 -13.53 -7.72
CA ASN A 38 19.18 -14.77 -7.26
C ASN A 38 18.76 -15.70 -8.40
N CYS A 39 18.70 -15.23 -9.66
CA CYS A 39 18.23 -16.01 -10.80
C CYS A 39 18.92 -15.60 -12.10
N SER A 40 18.50 -16.18 -13.24
CA SER A 40 19.07 -15.88 -14.56
C SER A 40 18.44 -14.66 -15.25
N ALA A 41 17.43 -14.03 -14.65
CA ALA A 41 16.80 -12.83 -15.21
C ALA A 41 17.72 -11.62 -15.03
N THR A 42 17.84 -10.77 -16.04
CA THR A 42 18.58 -9.51 -15.92
C THR A 42 17.75 -8.45 -15.22
N CYS A 43 18.38 -7.39 -14.72
CA CYS A 43 17.66 -6.26 -14.13
C CYS A 43 16.64 -5.66 -15.10
N SER A 44 16.92 -5.67 -16.41
CA SER A 44 15.98 -5.20 -17.44
C SER A 44 14.75 -6.10 -17.54
N ASP A 45 14.93 -7.42 -17.49
CA ASP A 45 13.82 -8.39 -17.54
C ASP A 45 12.92 -8.25 -16.31
N VAL A 46 13.51 -8.09 -15.12
CA VAL A 46 12.78 -7.94 -13.86
C VAL A 46 11.95 -6.65 -13.87
N LYS A 47 12.54 -5.52 -14.30
CA LYS A 47 11.83 -4.23 -14.39
C LYS A 47 10.67 -4.30 -15.37
N LEU A 48 10.86 -4.96 -16.52
CA LEU A 48 9.81 -5.15 -17.51
C LEU A 48 8.61 -5.88 -16.88
N VAL A 49 8.84 -7.06 -16.29
CA VAL A 49 7.77 -7.87 -15.70
C VAL A 49 7.05 -7.15 -14.57
N LEU A 50 7.79 -6.47 -13.68
CA LEU A 50 7.18 -5.73 -12.57
C LEU A 50 6.36 -4.53 -13.04
N THR A 51 6.80 -3.85 -14.10
CA THR A 51 6.04 -2.72 -14.68
C THR A 51 4.73 -3.22 -15.30
N GLU A 52 4.80 -4.26 -16.12
CA GLU A 52 3.61 -4.85 -16.75
C GLU A 52 2.65 -5.44 -15.71
N LEU A 53 3.16 -6.06 -14.65
CA LEU A 53 2.33 -6.56 -13.55
C LEU A 53 1.54 -5.44 -12.88
N ILE A 54 2.16 -4.28 -12.64
CA ILE A 54 1.49 -3.11 -12.04
C ILE A 54 0.38 -2.60 -12.97
N ASP A 55 0.61 -2.56 -14.27
CA ASP A 55 -0.37 -2.08 -15.24
C ASP A 55 -1.57 -3.05 -15.34
N VAL A 56 -1.32 -4.37 -15.38
CA VAL A 56 -2.39 -5.38 -15.33
C VAL A 56 -3.22 -5.26 -14.05
N ILE A 57 -2.57 -5.14 -12.88
CA ILE A 57 -3.29 -4.94 -11.61
C ILE A 57 -4.12 -3.65 -11.67
N ARG A 58 -3.58 -2.56 -12.21
CA ARG A 58 -4.31 -1.29 -12.33
C ARG A 58 -5.57 -1.44 -13.16
N ASP A 59 -5.51 -2.13 -14.29
CA ASP A 59 -6.65 -2.31 -15.18
C ASP A 59 -7.77 -3.11 -14.51
N HIS A 60 -7.43 -4.19 -13.81
CA HIS A 60 -8.40 -4.97 -13.03
C HIS A 60 -9.02 -4.14 -11.88
N LEU A 61 -8.23 -3.34 -11.18
CA LEU A 61 -8.74 -2.42 -10.14
C LEU A 61 -9.70 -1.38 -10.73
N LEU A 62 -9.42 -0.83 -11.91
CA LEU A 62 -10.32 0.10 -12.61
C LEU A 62 -11.64 -0.56 -13.03
N ASN A 63 -11.64 -1.87 -13.26
CA ASN A 63 -12.84 -2.66 -13.51
C ASN A 63 -13.62 -3.02 -12.23
N GLY A 64 -13.13 -2.59 -11.05
CA GLY A 64 -13.76 -2.88 -9.76
C GLY A 64 -13.48 -4.30 -9.24
N GLU A 65 -12.48 -4.98 -9.79
CA GLU A 65 -12.10 -6.32 -9.37
C GLU A 65 -11.09 -6.27 -8.21
N GLU A 66 -11.14 -7.28 -7.33
CA GLU A 66 -10.09 -7.51 -6.33
C GLU A 66 -9.01 -8.42 -6.92
N VAL A 67 -7.75 -7.99 -6.83
CA VAL A 67 -6.61 -8.77 -7.33
C VAL A 67 -5.82 -9.34 -6.15
N THR A 68 -5.72 -10.67 -6.08
CA THR A 68 -4.90 -11.36 -5.07
C THR A 68 -3.62 -11.89 -5.71
N VAL A 69 -2.47 -11.43 -5.19
CA VAL A 69 -1.15 -11.99 -5.51
C VAL A 69 -0.73 -12.88 -4.35
N ASN A 70 -0.81 -14.19 -4.57
CA ASN A 70 -0.52 -15.19 -3.55
C ASN A 70 0.89 -15.01 -2.96
N GLY A 71 0.97 -14.94 -1.63
CA GLY A 71 2.22 -14.72 -0.91
C GLY A 71 2.65 -13.25 -0.78
N LEU A 72 1.93 -12.32 -1.42
CA LEU A 72 2.14 -10.87 -1.29
C LEU A 72 0.96 -10.19 -0.59
N GLY A 73 -0.26 -10.35 -1.11
CA GLY A 73 -1.46 -9.75 -0.56
C GLY A 73 -2.59 -9.56 -1.57
N SER A 74 -3.65 -8.90 -1.13
CA SER A 74 -4.82 -8.57 -1.94
C SER A 74 -4.96 -7.05 -2.11
N PHE A 75 -5.32 -6.63 -3.31
CA PHE A 75 -5.46 -5.23 -3.72
C PHE A 75 -6.90 -5.02 -4.19
N HIS A 76 -7.57 -4.00 -3.65
CA HIS A 76 -8.93 -3.63 -4.05
C HIS A 76 -9.09 -2.11 -4.00
N VAL A 77 -10.07 -1.59 -4.75
CA VAL A 77 -10.44 -0.17 -4.66
C VAL A 77 -11.22 0.06 -3.37
N GLY A 78 -10.82 1.06 -2.60
CA GLY A 78 -11.57 1.57 -1.45
C GLY A 78 -12.23 2.89 -1.80
N VAL A 79 -13.53 3.01 -1.51
CA VAL A 79 -14.28 4.26 -1.66
C VAL A 79 -14.53 4.86 -0.28
N THR A 80 -14.25 6.14 -0.13
CA THR A 80 -14.53 6.90 1.09
C THR A 80 -15.40 8.09 0.76
N SER A 81 -16.43 8.34 1.56
CA SER A 81 -17.28 9.52 1.46
C SER A 81 -17.48 10.13 2.85
N ASP A 82 -17.85 11.40 2.89
CA ASP A 82 -18.41 11.97 4.11
C ASP A 82 -19.74 11.30 4.43
N SER A 83 -20.07 11.22 5.72
CA SER A 83 -21.38 10.75 6.17
C SER A 83 -22.43 11.82 5.85
N VAL A 84 -23.43 11.46 5.06
CA VAL A 84 -24.54 12.36 4.74
C VAL A 84 -25.83 11.91 5.43
N SER A 85 -26.69 12.88 5.76
CA SER A 85 -27.97 12.64 6.41
C SER A 85 -29.03 12.07 5.47
N ASN A 86 -29.00 12.42 4.18
CA ASN A 86 -29.90 11.86 3.17
C ASN A 86 -29.09 11.19 2.06
N PRO A 87 -29.50 10.03 1.53
CA PRO A 87 -28.78 9.35 0.45
C PRO A 87 -28.60 10.21 -0.82
N SER A 88 -29.53 11.11 -1.10
CA SER A 88 -29.44 12.01 -2.26
C SER A 88 -28.28 13.01 -2.17
N ASP A 89 -27.67 13.17 -0.99
CA ASP A 89 -26.59 14.12 -0.74
C ASP A 89 -25.19 13.48 -0.96
N PHE A 90 -25.11 12.18 -1.27
CA PHE A 90 -23.85 11.53 -1.66
C PHE A 90 -23.32 12.17 -2.95
N LYS A 91 -22.06 12.62 -2.93
CA LYS A 91 -21.37 13.20 -4.09
C LYS A 91 -20.36 12.22 -4.67
#